data_AF-A0A4Y2X6T7-F1
#
_entry.id   AF-A0A4Y2X6T7-F1
#
_cell.length_a   1.000
_cell.length_b   1.000
_cell.length_c   1.000
_cell.angle_alpha   90.00
_cell.angle_beta   90.00
_cell.angle_gamma   90.00
#
_symmetry.space_group_name_H-M   'P 1'
#
loop_
_entity.id
_entity.type
_entity.pdbx_description
1 polymer ?
#
loop_
_entity_poly.entity_id
_entity_poly.type
_entity_poly.pdbx_seq_one_letter_code
_entity_poly.pdbx_strand_id
1 'polypeptide(L)' 'MNKSELNGSPHNMQQNYQDAMAMVRKFGKPDLFLTFTCNPSWFEVLNCMEGVQRPEDRPDIIIRVFSMKLKELLE' A
#
# COMPACT_ATOMS: atom_id res chain seq x y z
N MET A 1 4.68 -21.16 17.41
CA MET A 1 5.51 -20.12 16.78
C MET A 1 4.56 -19.06 16.26
N ASN A 2 4.66 -17.83 16.76
CA ASN A 2 3.74 -16.77 16.35
C ASN A 2 4.15 -16.27 14.95
N LYS A 3 3.18 -16.05 14.04
CA LYS A 3 3.46 -15.63 12.65
C LYS A 3 4.38 -14.41 12.53
N SER A 4 4.40 -13.54 13.54
CA SER A 4 5.26 -12.36 13.63
C SER A 4 6.76 -12.65 13.78
N GLU A 5 7.14 -13.82 14.31
CA GLU A 5 8.55 -14.21 14.54
C GLU A 5 9.24 -14.71 13.25
N LEU A 6 8.47 -14.98 12.19
CA LEU A 6 8.98 -15.53 10.93
C LEU A 6 9.33 -14.45 9.90
N ASN A 7 8.73 -13.27 10.02
CA ASN A 7 8.95 -12.15 9.10
C ASN A 7 10.40 -11.66 9.22
N GLY A 8 11.15 -11.79 8.13
CA GLY A 8 12.57 -11.41 8.08
C GLY A 8 13.55 -12.54 8.45
N SER A 9 13.07 -13.74 8.77
CA SER A 9 13.94 -14.92 8.89
C SER A 9 14.60 -15.26 7.54
N PRO A 10 15.78 -15.92 7.52
CA PRO A 10 16.44 -16.30 6.27
C PRO A 10 15.55 -17.13 5.34
N HIS A 11 14.77 -18.07 5.91
CA HIS A 11 13.82 -18.87 5.15
C HIS A 11 12.70 -18.03 4.53
N ASN A 12 12.12 -17.10 5.29
CA ASN A 12 11.08 -16.20 4.80
C ASN A 12 11.61 -15.29 3.68
N MET A 13 12.81 -14.74 3.83
CA MET A 13 13.44 -13.92 2.80
C MET A 13 13.74 -14.72 1.53
N GLN A 14 14.20 -15.97 1.67
CA GLN A 14 14.43 -16.86 0.54
C GLN A 14 13.12 -17.18 -0.21
N GLN A 15 12.03 -17.46 0.52
CA GLN A 15 10.72 -17.71 -0.10
C GLN A 15 10.24 -16.48 -0.87
N ASN A 16 10.30 -15.29 -0.27
CA ASN A 16 9.91 -14.04 -0.92
C ASN A 16 10.73 -13.77 -2.20
N TYR A 17 12.03 -14.09 -2.18
CA TYR A 17 12.88 -13.99 -3.37
C TYR A 17 12.44 -14.96 -4.48
N GLN A 18 12.15 -16.22 -4.14
CA GLN A 18 11.69 -17.20 -5.12
C GLN A 18 10.35 -16.78 -5.75
N ASP A 19 9.42 -16.27 -4.94
CA ASP A 19 8.12 -15.78 -5.41
C ASP A 19 8.29 -14.57 -6.35
N ALA A 20 9.17 -13.62 -6.00
CA ALA A 20 9.52 -12.50 -6.87
C ALA A 20 10.12 -12.96 -8.21
N MET A 21 11.06 -13.93 -8.18
CA MET A 21 11.65 -14.48 -9.40
C MET A 21 10.64 -15.25 -10.25
N ALA A 22 9.68 -15.93 -9.65
CA ALA A 22 8.57 -16.57 -10.37
C ALA A 22 7.71 -15.53 -11.11
N MET A 23 7.43 -14.39 -10.49
CA MET A 23 6.74 -13.27 -11.15
C MET A 23 7.55 -12.71 -12.32
N VAL A 24 8.85 -12.46 -12.13
CA VAL A 24 9.74 -11.97 -13.21
C VAL A 24 9.80 -12.94 -14.38
N ARG A 25 9.88 -14.25 -14.11
CA ARG A 25 9.88 -15.27 -15.18
C ARG A 25 8.56 -15.29 -15.96
N LYS A 26 7.43 -15.04 -15.29
CA LYS A 26 6.10 -15.08 -15.91
C LYS A 26 5.74 -13.81 -16.67
N PHE A 27 6.07 -12.64 -16.11
CA PHE A 27 5.62 -11.34 -16.60
C PHE A 27 6.73 -10.47 -17.18
N GLY A 28 7.99 -10.92 -17.11
CA GLY A 28 9.16 -10.13 -17.47
C GLY A 28 9.68 -9.28 -16.31
N LYS A 29 10.81 -8.61 -16.54
CA LYS A 29 11.36 -7.67 -15.55
C LYS A 29 10.43 -6.45 -15.46
N PRO A 30 10.14 -5.93 -14.26
CA PRO A 30 9.50 -4.63 -14.14
C PRO A 30 10.43 -3.54 -14.67
N ASP A 31 9.89 -2.59 -15.43
CA ASP A 31 10.64 -1.43 -15.92
C ASP A 31 10.61 -0.26 -14.93
N LEU A 32 9.60 -0.21 -14.05
CA LEU A 32 9.41 0.86 -13.08
C LEU A 32 8.85 0.32 -11.77
N PHE A 33 9.33 0.88 -10.65
CA PHE A 33 8.74 0.70 -9.32
C PHE A 33 8.15 2.03 -8.87
N LEU A 34 6.83 2.08 -8.67
CA LEU A 34 6.12 3.25 -8.17
C LEU A 34 5.72 3.03 -6.72
N THR A 35 6.04 4.01 -5.88
CA THR A 35 5.52 4.07 -4.49
C THR A 35 4.46 5.16 -4.45
N PHE A 36 3.23 4.78 -4.11
CA PHE A 36 2.12 5.72 -3.93
C PHE A 36 1.73 5.77 -2.46
N THR A 37 1.87 6.94 -1.85
CA THR A 37 1.62 7.16 -0.42
C THR A 37 0.39 8.04 -0.23
N CYS A 38 -0.47 7.68 0.72
CA CYS A 38 -1.62 8.50 1.06
C CYS A 38 -1.18 9.83 1.70
N ASN A 39 -1.84 10.92 1.32
CA ASN A 39 -1.68 12.23 1.97
C ASN A 39 -2.97 12.60 2.73
N PRO A 40 -2.95 12.64 4.08
CA PRO A 40 -4.11 13.04 4.88
C PRO A 40 -4.61 14.47 4.60
N SER A 41 -3.77 15.32 4.02
CA SER A 41 -4.10 16.71 3.66
C SER A 41 -4.77 16.85 2.29
N TRP A 42 -5.11 15.75 1.61
CA TRP A 42 -5.89 15.83 0.37
C TRP A 42 -7.26 16.48 0.60
N PHE A 43 -7.69 17.28 -0.36
CA PHE A 43 -8.94 18.04 -0.24
C PHE A 43 -10.15 17.11 -0.04
N GLU A 44 -10.18 15.96 -0.70
CA GLU A 44 -11.23 14.96 -0.58
C GLU A 44 -11.29 14.34 0.84
N VAL A 45 -10.14 14.23 1.51
CA VAL A 45 -10.09 13.78 2.90
C VAL A 45 -10.65 14.87 3.80
N LEU A 46 -10.11 16.09 3.70
CA LEU A 46 -10.49 17.23 4.55
C LEU A 46 -11.97 17.61 4.40
N ASN A 47 -12.52 17.52 3.19
CA ASN A 47 -13.93 17.83 2.92
C ASN A 47 -14.91 16.81 3.54
N CYS A 48 -14.43 15.62 3.88
CA CYS A 48 -15.23 14.61 4.59
C CYS A 48 -15.06 14.68 6.12
N MET A 49 -14.22 15.57 6.64
CA MET A 49 -14.05 15.75 8.09
C MET A 49 -15.14 16.64 8.66
N GLU A 50 -15.68 16.24 9.80
CA GLU A 50 -16.71 17.00 10.51
C GLU A 50 -16.15 17.60 11.81
N GLY A 51 -16.33 18.90 11.99
CA GLY A 51 -15.92 19.60 13.21
C GLY A 51 -14.41 19.55 13.45
N VAL A 52 -14.01 18.90 14.56
CA VAL A 52 -12.62 18.83 15.03
C VAL A 52 -11.97 17.46 14.75
N GLN A 53 -12.63 16.61 13.94
CA GLN A 53 -12.08 15.31 13.57
C GLN A 53 -10.76 15.48 12.82
N ARG A 54 -9.76 14.65 13.18
CA ARG A 54 -8.52 14.59 12.42
C ARG A 54 -8.58 13.42 11.44
N PRO A 55 -7.85 13.50 10.31
CA PRO A 55 -7.80 12.42 9.34
C PRO A 55 -7.39 11.07 9.93
N GLU A 56 -6.52 11.08 10.95
CA GLU A 56 -6.08 9.86 11.65
C GLU A 56 -7.22 9.14 12.38
N ASP A 57 -8.26 9.87 12.78
CA ASP A 57 -9.41 9.33 13.50
C ASP A 57 -10.44 8.66 12.54
N ARG A 58 -10.26 8.81 11.22
CA ARG A 58 -11.17 8.32 10.16
C ARG A 58 -10.44 7.51 9.08
N PRO A 59 -9.91 6.32 9.42
CA PRO A 59 -9.19 5.47 8.47
C PRO A 59 -10.08 5.02 7.29
N ASP A 60 -11.39 4.95 7.48
CA ASP A 60 -12.37 4.63 6.45
C ASP A 60 -12.36 5.66 5.30
N ILE A 61 -12.26 6.96 5.63
CA ILE A 61 -12.16 8.05 4.65
C ILE A 61 -10.81 7.98 3.94
N ILE A 62 -9.71 7.83 4.71
CA ILE A 62 -8.35 7.75 4.19
C ILE A 62 -8.22 6.62 3.15
N ILE A 63 -8.66 5.41 3.49
CA ILE A 63 -8.57 4.25 2.60
C ILE A 63 -9.39 4.47 1.32
N ARG A 64 -10.57 5.09 1.45
CA ARG A 64 -11.44 5.35 0.31
C ARG A 64 -10.85 6.39 -0.64
N VAL A 65 -10.33 7.50 -0.12
CA VAL A 65 -9.67 8.52 -0.95
C VAL A 65 -8.38 7.97 -1.57
N PHE A 66 -7.57 7.23 -0.81
CA PHE A 66 -6.39 6.55 -1.35
C PHE A 66 -6.75 5.64 -2.52
N SER A 67 -7.80 4.83 -2.38
CA SER A 67 -8.27 3.94 -3.44
C SER A 67 -8.75 4.70 -4.68
N MET A 68 -9.39 5.86 -4.51
CA MET A 68 -9.79 6.73 -5.62
C MET A 68 -8.57 7.30 -6.35
N LYS A 69 -7.60 7.86 -5.61
CA LYS A 69 -6.38 8.44 -6.20
C LYS A 69 -5.47 7.38 -6.83
N LEU A 70 -5.42 6.18 -6.27
CA LEU A 70 -4.68 5.07 -6.84
C LEU A 70 -5.30 4.63 -8.18
N LYS A 71 -6.63 4.61 -8.29
CA LYS A 71 -7.29 4.33 -9.57
C LYS A 71 -6.99 5.43 -10.60
N GLU A 72 -7.09 6.70 -10.20
CA GLU A 72 -6.74 7.85 -11.05
C GLU A 72 -5.29 7.80 -11.55
N LEU A 73 -4.36 7.27 -10.75
CA LEU A 73 -2.96 7.08 -11.15
C LEU A 73 -2.76 5.94 -12.17
N LEU A 74 -3.62 4.93 -12.13
CA LEU A 74 -3.51 3.71 -12.94
C LEU A 74 -4.37 3.76 -14.23
N GLU A 75 -5.33 4.68 -14.30
CA GLU A 75 -6.10 5.04 -15.50
C GLU A 75 -5.25 5.90 -16.45
#